data_AF-A0A349TLH4-F1
#
_entry.id   AF-A0A349TLH4-F1
#
_cell.length_a   1.000
_cell.length_b   1.000
_cell.length_c   1.000
_cell.angle_alpha   90.00
_cell.angle_beta   90.00
_cell.angle_gamma   90.00
#
_symmetry.space_group_name_H-M   'P 1'
#
loop_
_entity.id
_entity.type
_entity.pdbx_description
1 polymer ?
#
loop_
_entity_poly.entity_id
_entity_poly.type
_entity_poly.pdbx_seq_one_letter_code
_entity_poly.pdbx_strand_id
1 'polypeptide(L)'
;VAGYNSIRFDDEVTRQLLYRNFYDPYEREWKNGNSRWDIIDMVRLMAATRPEGVSWPKKEDGSNSFRLEELTAVNGIQHADSHDALSDVIATIEMAKRIKSAQPKLFEYVYQLRAKKRVQQEIDMRTRKPILHVSVMYPASQGCLALAMPICPHPTNSNGVIVYDLRIDPESWVDLPESEIRARVYTPRDQMPAGVSRIPLKTIHYNKCPIVASPAVLPPEHAELYNVDTELCKKHWQKIIDMPELARKVAGVFRAEEMPAQQDPDFMIYSGGFFSDTDKDLMAIVRASDASELARLDLPFKDGRLKELLFRYRARNYPETLRQEEQERWHKFRQSRLEDSTARQVFEEELTIAKEQAGGPKQSVLEDLLSYVDGL
;
A
#
# COMPACT_ATOMS: atom_id res chain seq x y z
N VAL A 1 7.48 14.41 -0.74
CA VAL A 1 7.32 13.64 0.52
C VAL A 1 7.87 12.24 0.30
N ALA A 2 8.68 11.71 1.21
CA ALA A 2 9.22 10.36 1.11
C ALA A 2 9.37 9.73 2.49
N GLY A 3 9.44 8.41 2.54
CA GLY A 3 9.63 7.64 3.77
C GLY A 3 10.06 6.19 3.48
N TYR A 4 9.90 5.34 4.49
CA TYR A 4 10.19 3.91 4.42
C TYR A 4 8.88 3.12 4.54
N ASN A 5 8.45 2.45 3.47
CA ASN A 5 7.13 1.82 3.37
C ASN A 5 5.93 2.81 3.45
N SER A 6 6.20 4.10 3.25
CA SER A 6 5.22 5.17 3.43
C SER A 6 4.08 5.15 2.43
N ILE A 7 4.32 4.70 1.19
CA ILE A 7 3.27 4.71 0.15
C ILE A 7 2.13 3.75 0.47
N ARG A 8 2.43 2.67 1.21
CA ARG A 8 1.45 1.64 1.55
C ARG A 8 0.80 1.87 2.92
N PHE A 9 1.36 2.76 3.75
CA PHE A 9 0.91 3.00 5.11
C PHE A 9 0.73 4.49 5.41
N ASP A 10 1.81 5.25 5.64
CA ASP A 10 1.74 6.65 6.09
C ASP A 10 0.96 7.55 5.15
N ASP A 11 1.06 7.32 3.84
CA ASP A 11 0.30 8.05 2.83
C ASP A 11 -1.20 7.74 2.91
N GLU A 12 -1.58 6.51 3.25
CA GLU A 12 -2.98 6.11 3.45
C GLU A 12 -3.53 6.76 4.73
N VAL A 13 -2.75 6.78 5.81
CA VAL A 13 -3.07 7.51 7.05
C VAL A 13 -3.22 9.00 6.76
N THR A 14 -2.29 9.59 6.02
CA THR A 14 -2.32 11.01 5.62
C THR A 14 -3.55 11.33 4.80
N ARG A 15 -3.87 10.52 3.78
CA ARG A 15 -5.07 10.70 2.94
C ARG A 15 -6.34 10.66 3.79
N GLN A 16 -6.45 9.68 4.67
CA GLN A 16 -7.60 9.53 5.56
C GLN A 16 -7.72 10.70 6.55
N LEU A 17 -6.61 11.17 7.10
CA LEU A 17 -6.60 12.32 7.99
C LEU A 17 -7.03 13.60 7.25
N LEU A 18 -6.48 13.86 6.07
CA LEU A 18 -6.85 15.01 5.24
C LEU A 18 -8.34 14.94 4.85
N TYR A 19 -8.79 13.78 4.39
CA TYR A 19 -10.18 13.50 4.01
C TYR A 19 -11.17 13.81 5.13
N ARG A 20 -10.94 13.28 6.35
CA ARG A 20 -11.82 13.52 7.51
C ARG A 20 -11.80 14.96 8.01
N ASN A 21 -10.75 15.71 7.69
CA ASN A 21 -10.57 17.10 8.10
C ASN A 21 -10.72 18.09 6.94
N PHE A 22 -11.51 17.70 5.92
CA PHE A 22 -11.91 18.57 4.82
C PHE A 22 -10.76 19.06 3.94
N TYR A 23 -9.55 18.52 3.99
CA TYR A 23 -8.50 18.81 3.01
C TYR A 23 -8.63 17.91 1.77
N ASP A 24 -8.10 18.35 0.62
CA ASP A 24 -7.95 17.45 -0.52
C ASP A 24 -6.92 16.35 -0.20
N PRO A 25 -7.28 15.06 -0.24
CA PRO A 25 -6.38 13.98 0.17
C PRO A 25 -5.16 13.78 -0.74
N TYR A 26 -5.20 14.33 -1.97
CA TYR A 26 -4.28 13.98 -3.05
C TYR A 26 -3.48 15.17 -3.57
N GLU A 27 -3.94 16.41 -3.44
CA GLU A 27 -3.26 17.59 -4.00
C GLU A 27 -1.79 17.70 -3.53
N ARG A 28 -1.53 17.39 -2.26
CA ARG A 28 -0.16 17.38 -1.70
C ARG A 28 0.79 16.42 -2.43
N GLU A 29 0.26 15.44 -3.16
CA GLU A 29 1.03 14.39 -3.84
C GLU A 29 1.53 14.81 -5.24
N TRP A 30 0.98 15.87 -5.84
CA TRP A 30 1.27 16.24 -7.24
C TRP A 30 1.20 17.75 -7.55
N LYS A 31 0.39 18.53 -6.83
CA LYS A 31 0.18 19.95 -7.11
C LYS A 31 1.46 20.75 -6.86
N ASN A 32 1.67 21.82 -7.62
CA ASN A 32 2.83 22.72 -7.49
C ASN A 32 4.20 22.02 -7.64
N GLY A 33 4.28 20.97 -8.45
CA GLY A 33 5.52 20.21 -8.66
C GLY A 33 5.86 19.23 -7.54
N ASN A 34 4.94 19.00 -6.58
CA ASN A 34 5.12 18.00 -5.55
C ASN A 34 5.19 16.58 -6.14
N SER A 35 5.87 15.70 -5.41
CA SER A 35 5.90 14.27 -5.69
C SER A 35 6.01 13.46 -4.41
N ARG A 36 5.72 12.17 -4.53
CA ARG A 36 5.95 11.17 -3.47
C ARG A 36 7.05 10.20 -3.87
N TRP A 37 7.65 9.54 -2.88
CA TRP A 37 8.62 8.47 -3.09
C TRP A 37 8.69 7.56 -1.86
N ASP A 38 9.21 6.35 -2.02
CA ASP A 38 9.38 5.36 -0.95
C ASP A 38 10.64 4.57 -1.23
N ILE A 39 11.57 4.53 -0.26
CA ILE A 39 12.88 3.93 -0.48
C ILE A 39 12.88 2.40 -0.30
N ILE A 40 11.83 1.80 0.27
CA ILE A 40 11.87 0.37 0.64
C ILE A 40 12.07 -0.55 -0.57
N ASP A 41 11.42 -0.26 -1.70
CA ASP A 41 11.60 -1.07 -2.90
C ASP A 41 12.99 -0.80 -3.54
N MET A 42 13.58 0.40 -3.35
CA MET A 42 14.95 0.70 -3.79
C MET A 42 15.97 -0.16 -3.03
N VAL A 43 15.78 -0.28 -1.71
CA VAL A 43 16.57 -1.15 -0.83
C VAL A 43 16.50 -2.60 -1.32
N ARG A 44 15.29 -3.09 -1.64
CA ARG A 44 15.09 -4.44 -2.20
C ARG A 44 15.80 -4.64 -3.54
N LEU A 45 15.69 -3.67 -4.47
CA LEU A 45 16.37 -3.74 -5.76
C LEU A 45 17.89 -3.80 -5.58
N MET A 46 18.45 -2.93 -4.74
CA MET A 46 19.88 -2.91 -4.48
C MET A 46 20.35 -4.25 -3.90
N ALA A 47 19.67 -4.76 -2.88
CA ALA A 47 20.01 -6.03 -2.25
C ALA A 47 20.03 -7.19 -3.26
N ALA A 48 19.12 -7.18 -4.22
CA ALA A 48 18.97 -8.27 -5.17
C ALA A 48 19.83 -8.13 -6.44
N THR A 49 20.38 -6.95 -6.74
CA THR A 49 21.07 -6.71 -8.03
C THR A 49 22.45 -6.09 -7.90
N ARG A 50 22.69 -5.25 -6.89
CA ARG A 50 23.93 -4.49 -6.66
C ARG A 50 24.18 -4.35 -5.15
N PRO A 51 24.40 -5.46 -4.43
CA PRO A 51 24.42 -5.48 -2.97
C PRO A 51 25.65 -4.78 -2.37
N GLU A 52 26.66 -4.46 -3.18
CA GLU A 52 27.93 -3.89 -2.73
C GLU A 52 27.74 -2.51 -2.10
N GLY A 53 28.39 -2.29 -0.95
CA GLY A 53 28.38 -1.02 -0.20
C GLY A 53 27.36 -0.96 0.95
N VAL A 54 26.49 -1.96 1.08
CA VAL A 54 25.52 -2.10 2.17
C VAL A 54 25.62 -3.51 2.76
N SER A 55 25.57 -3.61 4.08
CA SER A 55 25.44 -4.87 4.82
C SER A 55 23.97 -5.27 4.88
N TRP A 56 23.65 -6.53 4.61
CA TRP A 56 22.27 -7.02 4.53
C TRP A 56 21.96 -7.94 5.72
N PRO A 57 21.07 -7.55 6.65
CA PRO A 57 20.66 -8.43 7.73
C PRO A 57 19.91 -9.64 7.17
N LYS A 58 20.07 -10.79 7.83
CA LYS A 58 19.48 -12.07 7.39
C LYS A 58 18.40 -12.50 8.37
N LYS A 59 17.34 -13.10 7.84
CA LYS A 59 16.33 -13.82 8.62
C LYS A 59 16.82 -15.23 8.94
N GLU A 60 16.07 -15.93 9.78
CA GLU A 60 16.32 -17.34 10.13
C GLU A 60 16.39 -18.26 8.91
N ASP A 61 15.60 -17.98 7.86
CA ASP A 61 15.59 -18.73 6.60
C ASP A 61 16.74 -18.37 5.64
N GLY A 62 17.67 -17.48 6.05
CA GLY A 62 18.79 -16.99 5.25
C GLY A 62 18.43 -15.92 4.21
N SER A 63 17.16 -15.57 4.06
CA SER A 63 16.73 -14.46 3.18
C SER A 63 17.07 -13.10 3.79
N ASN A 64 17.14 -12.06 2.96
CA ASN A 64 17.39 -10.70 3.44
C ASN A 64 16.20 -10.18 4.25
N SER A 65 16.49 -9.55 5.38
CA SER A 65 15.54 -8.72 6.10
C SER A 65 15.60 -7.28 5.57
N PHE A 66 14.43 -6.64 5.53
CA PHE A 66 14.24 -5.27 5.08
C PHE A 66 13.57 -4.43 6.17
N ARG A 67 13.71 -4.83 7.43
CA ARG A 67 13.33 -4.01 8.58
C ARG A 67 14.36 -2.90 8.76
N LEU A 68 13.91 -1.67 9.01
CA LEU A 68 14.78 -0.50 9.01
C LEU A 68 15.75 -0.54 10.18
N GLU A 69 15.27 -0.96 11.36
CA GLU A 69 16.02 -1.20 12.58
C GLU A 69 17.15 -2.23 12.39
N GLU A 70 16.87 -3.36 11.73
CA GLU A 70 17.89 -4.38 11.45
C GLU A 70 18.91 -3.89 10.40
N LEU A 71 18.45 -3.19 9.36
CA LEU A 71 19.32 -2.64 8.31
C LEU A 71 20.27 -1.58 8.86
N THR A 72 19.76 -0.65 9.68
CA THR A 72 20.56 0.42 10.27
C THR A 72 21.62 -0.13 11.22
N ALA A 73 21.25 -1.08 12.08
CA ALA A 73 22.16 -1.73 13.02
C ALA A 73 23.38 -2.36 12.31
N VAL A 74 23.18 -3.18 11.28
CA VAL A 74 24.31 -3.85 10.59
C VAL A 74 25.13 -2.91 9.70
N ASN A 75 24.64 -1.71 9.42
CA ASN A 75 25.34 -0.68 8.64
C ASN A 75 25.97 0.40 9.50
N GLY A 76 25.92 0.30 10.84
CA GLY A 76 26.49 1.28 11.76
C GLY A 76 25.79 2.64 11.70
N ILE A 77 24.52 2.67 11.29
CA ILE A 77 23.69 3.87 11.30
C ILE A 77 23.05 3.94 12.68
N GLN A 78 23.24 5.07 13.38
CA GLN A 78 22.61 5.28 14.67
C GLN A 78 21.09 5.29 14.49
N HIS A 79 20.45 4.29 15.08
CA HIS A 79 19.02 4.21 15.27
C HIS A 79 18.84 4.30 16.79
N ALA A 80 18.33 5.43 17.28
CA ALA A 80 17.98 5.57 18.70
C ALA A 80 16.78 4.64 19.02
N ASP A 81 16.00 4.89 20.08
CA ASP A 81 14.80 4.10 20.36
C ASP A 81 13.99 3.87 19.08
N SER A 82 13.93 2.61 18.62
CA SER A 82 13.48 2.18 17.28
C SER A 82 11.97 2.30 17.06
N HIS A 83 11.33 3.20 17.82
CA HIS A 83 9.91 3.51 17.82
C HIS A 83 9.65 5.02 17.98
N ASP A 84 10.70 5.85 17.96
CA ASP A 84 10.56 7.31 17.83
C ASP A 84 10.47 7.71 16.36
N ALA A 85 9.40 8.42 16.00
CA ALA A 85 9.14 8.88 14.63
C ALA A 85 10.31 9.72 14.07
N LEU A 86 10.99 10.53 14.91
CA LEU A 86 12.14 11.29 14.46
C LEU A 86 13.34 10.39 14.15
N SER A 87 13.60 9.40 15.02
CA SER A 87 14.66 8.41 14.81
C SER A 87 14.47 7.64 13.50
N ASP A 88 13.24 7.18 13.21
CA ASP A 88 12.92 6.50 11.94
C ASP A 88 13.14 7.37 10.70
N VAL A 89 12.82 8.67 10.80
CA VAL A 89 13.09 9.63 9.72
C VAL A 89 14.59 9.79 9.49
N ILE A 90 15.38 9.94 10.55
CA ILE A 90 16.85 10.06 10.45
C ILE A 90 17.45 8.78 9.87
N ALA A 91 17.05 7.61 10.38
CA ALA A 91 17.43 6.30 9.89
C ALA A 91 17.15 6.14 8.38
N THR A 92 15.96 6.55 7.94
CA THR A 92 15.56 6.55 6.53
C THR A 92 16.47 7.44 5.67
N ILE A 93 16.79 8.65 6.15
CA ILE A 93 17.67 9.60 5.45
C ILE A 93 19.09 9.04 5.33
N GLU A 94 19.66 8.51 6.41
CA GLU A 94 21.02 7.96 6.41
C GLU A 94 21.13 6.71 5.53
N MET A 95 20.11 5.85 5.54
CA MET A 95 20.06 4.71 4.63
C MET A 95 19.99 5.17 3.16
N ALA A 96 19.18 6.17 2.84
CA ALA A 96 19.11 6.74 1.49
C ALA A 96 20.45 7.36 1.05
N LYS A 97 21.15 8.10 1.94
CA LYS A 97 22.49 8.65 1.68
C LYS A 97 23.50 7.55 1.40
N ARG A 98 23.50 6.48 2.20
CA ARG A 98 24.39 5.33 2.02
C ARG A 98 24.18 4.67 0.67
N ILE A 99 22.92 4.39 0.29
CA ILE A 99 22.59 3.81 -1.03
C ILE A 99 23.04 4.74 -2.15
N LYS A 100 22.79 6.05 -2.03
CA LYS A 100 23.21 7.04 -3.02
C LYS A 100 24.73 7.06 -3.20
N SER A 101 25.48 6.93 -2.10
CA SER A 101 26.94 6.90 -2.14
C SER A 101 27.49 5.61 -2.74
N ALA A 102 26.90 4.46 -2.38
CA ALA A 102 27.35 3.14 -2.83
C ALA A 102 26.95 2.87 -4.29
N GLN A 103 25.72 3.20 -4.67
CA GLN A 103 25.11 2.87 -5.96
C GLN A 103 24.40 4.09 -6.57
N PRO A 104 25.12 5.17 -6.94
CA PRO A 104 24.52 6.44 -7.39
C PRO A 104 23.65 6.29 -8.64
N LYS A 105 24.05 5.42 -9.59
CA LYS A 105 23.28 5.17 -10.82
C LYS A 105 21.95 4.45 -10.53
N LEU A 106 21.95 3.49 -9.60
CA LEU A 106 20.73 2.80 -9.17
C LEU A 106 19.80 3.78 -8.47
N PHE A 107 20.33 4.59 -7.56
CA PHE A 107 19.56 5.62 -6.85
C PHE A 107 18.88 6.58 -7.85
N GLU A 108 19.64 7.15 -8.79
CA GLU A 108 19.10 8.10 -9.77
C GLU A 108 18.03 7.45 -10.66
N TYR A 109 18.28 6.23 -11.15
CA TYR A 109 17.30 5.49 -11.93
C TYR A 109 15.99 5.26 -11.17
N VAL A 110 16.07 4.76 -9.94
CA VAL A 110 14.89 4.51 -9.11
C VAL A 110 14.18 5.80 -8.72
N TYR A 111 14.93 6.87 -8.47
CA TYR A 111 14.34 8.18 -8.15
C TYR A 111 13.49 8.69 -9.32
N GLN A 112 13.89 8.48 -10.58
CA GLN A 112 13.09 8.85 -11.75
C GLN A 112 11.78 8.06 -11.86
N LEU A 113 11.74 6.82 -11.37
CA LEU A 113 10.54 5.97 -11.37
C LEU A 113 9.45 6.45 -10.39
N ARG A 114 9.73 7.47 -9.56
CA ARG A 114 8.67 8.14 -8.79
C ARG A 114 7.62 8.81 -9.68
N ALA A 115 8.00 9.18 -10.90
CA ALA A 115 7.10 9.80 -11.86
C ALA A 115 6.31 8.73 -12.63
N LYS A 116 4.98 8.76 -12.53
CA LYS A 116 4.07 7.84 -13.24
C LYS A 116 4.41 7.66 -14.71
N LYS A 117 4.68 8.76 -15.44
CA LYS A 117 5.01 8.73 -16.87
C LYS A 117 6.29 7.95 -17.17
N ARG A 118 7.28 8.03 -16.28
CA ARG A 118 8.54 7.29 -16.44
C ARG A 118 8.32 5.79 -16.31
N VAL A 119 7.53 5.37 -15.31
CA VAL A 119 7.16 3.95 -15.14
C VAL A 119 6.42 3.42 -16.37
N GLN A 120 5.47 4.20 -16.91
CA GLN A 120 4.72 3.80 -18.11
C GLN A 120 5.63 3.57 -19.33
N GLN A 121 6.74 4.31 -19.45
CA GLN A 121 7.70 4.13 -20.54
C GLN A 121 8.52 2.85 -20.41
N GLU A 122 8.71 2.34 -19.19
CA GLU A 122 9.43 1.08 -18.94
C GLU A 122 8.56 -0.17 -19.19
N ILE A 123 7.24 0.00 -19.34
CA ILE A 123 6.28 -1.09 -19.53
C ILE A 123 5.73 -1.05 -20.96
N ASP A 124 6.32 -1.87 -21.84
CA ASP A 124 5.88 -1.99 -23.24
C ASP A 124 4.64 -2.91 -23.34
N MET A 125 3.46 -2.31 -23.44
CA MET A 125 2.20 -3.03 -23.64
C MET A 125 2.00 -3.60 -25.06
N ARG A 126 2.77 -3.11 -26.04
CA ARG A 126 2.63 -3.49 -27.45
C ARG A 126 3.38 -4.78 -27.74
N THR A 127 4.66 -4.84 -27.38
CA THR A 127 5.46 -6.06 -27.55
C THR A 127 5.35 -6.98 -26.33
N ARG A 128 4.80 -6.48 -25.22
CA ARG A 128 4.71 -7.17 -23.93
C ARG A 128 6.04 -7.76 -23.49
N LYS A 129 7.11 -6.98 -23.65
CA LYS A 129 8.45 -7.41 -23.28
C LYS A 129 8.53 -7.63 -21.76
N PRO A 130 9.16 -8.72 -21.28
CA PRO A 130 9.35 -8.94 -19.85
C PRO A 130 10.17 -7.82 -19.22
N ILE A 131 9.78 -7.46 -18.00
CA ILE A 131 10.45 -6.50 -17.13
C ILE A 131 10.88 -7.18 -15.84
N LEU A 132 11.97 -6.72 -15.25
CA LEU A 132 12.28 -7.04 -13.86
C LEU A 132 11.41 -6.15 -12.97
N HIS A 133 10.66 -6.75 -12.05
CA HIS A 133 9.78 -6.02 -11.15
C HIS A 133 10.10 -6.38 -9.70
N VAL A 134 10.28 -5.36 -8.85
CA VAL A 134 10.60 -5.51 -7.43
C VAL A 134 9.38 -5.17 -6.58
N SER A 135 9.07 -6.01 -5.60
CA SER A 135 7.87 -5.88 -4.78
C SER A 135 7.87 -6.81 -3.57
N VAL A 136 7.33 -6.34 -2.45
CA VAL A 136 7.05 -7.15 -1.24
C VAL A 136 6.18 -8.39 -1.51
N MET A 137 5.34 -8.36 -2.54
CA MET A 137 4.50 -9.51 -2.92
C MET A 137 5.30 -10.72 -3.43
N TYR A 138 6.56 -10.51 -3.82
CA TYR A 138 7.47 -11.61 -4.13
C TYR A 138 8.24 -11.98 -2.85
N PRO A 139 8.36 -13.29 -2.52
CA PRO A 139 9.09 -13.75 -1.35
C PRO A 139 10.50 -13.16 -1.23
N ALA A 140 10.92 -12.87 0.00
CA ALA A 140 12.28 -12.39 0.27
C ALA A 140 13.35 -13.44 -0.11
N SER A 141 13.02 -14.73 -0.01
CA SER A 141 13.84 -15.85 -0.51
C SER A 141 14.05 -15.82 -2.03
N GLN A 142 13.23 -15.06 -2.76
CA GLN A 142 13.35 -14.82 -4.20
C GLN A 142 13.78 -13.37 -4.49
N GLY A 143 14.46 -12.73 -3.55
CA GLY A 143 15.01 -11.37 -3.73
C GLY A 143 13.95 -10.27 -3.82
N CYS A 144 12.69 -10.57 -3.45
CA CYS A 144 11.56 -9.68 -3.68
C CYS A 144 11.40 -9.24 -5.15
N LEU A 145 11.79 -10.08 -6.11
CA LEU A 145 11.72 -9.77 -7.54
C LEU A 145 11.15 -10.92 -8.37
N ALA A 146 10.73 -10.57 -9.58
CA ALA A 146 10.38 -11.52 -10.63
C ALA A 146 10.60 -10.90 -12.02
N LEU A 147 10.80 -11.76 -13.03
CA LEU A 147 10.57 -11.39 -14.42
C LEU A 147 9.07 -11.44 -14.67
N ALA A 148 8.48 -10.27 -14.89
CA ALA A 148 7.05 -10.09 -15.08
C ALA A 148 6.75 -9.61 -16.49
N MET A 149 5.69 -10.16 -17.10
CA MET A 149 5.19 -9.74 -18.40
C MET A 149 3.91 -8.93 -18.23
N PRO A 150 3.76 -7.76 -18.88
CA PRO A 150 2.48 -7.07 -18.90
C PRO A 150 1.45 -7.79 -19.79
N ILE A 151 0.26 -8.02 -19.26
CA ILE A 151 -0.82 -8.75 -19.93
C ILE A 151 -1.85 -7.78 -20.52
N CYS A 152 -2.44 -6.94 -19.67
CA CYS A 152 -3.45 -5.96 -20.08
C CYS A 152 -3.51 -4.77 -19.10
N PRO A 153 -4.04 -3.61 -19.53
CA PRO A 153 -4.40 -2.54 -18.60
C PRO A 153 -5.46 -3.02 -17.60
N HIS A 154 -5.46 -2.49 -16.38
CA HIS A 154 -6.49 -2.82 -15.40
C HIS A 154 -7.85 -2.28 -15.88
N PRO A 155 -8.95 -3.06 -15.82
CA PRO A 155 -10.22 -2.71 -16.46
C PRO A 155 -10.91 -1.47 -15.86
N THR A 156 -10.72 -1.23 -14.56
CA THR A 156 -11.38 -0.14 -13.82
C THR A 156 -10.41 0.90 -13.24
N ASN A 157 -9.09 0.68 -13.32
CA ASN A 157 -8.09 1.54 -12.69
C ASN A 157 -7.08 2.01 -13.74
N SER A 158 -7.19 3.26 -14.18
CA SER A 158 -6.30 3.85 -15.18
C SER A 158 -4.84 3.98 -14.73
N ASN A 159 -4.54 3.78 -13.44
CA ASN A 159 -3.20 3.70 -12.91
C ASN A 159 -2.66 2.26 -12.83
N GLY A 160 -3.44 1.25 -13.22
CA GLY A 160 -3.08 -0.16 -13.08
C GLY A 160 -2.73 -0.84 -14.41
N VAL A 161 -1.72 -1.72 -14.37
CA VAL A 161 -1.46 -2.72 -15.40
C VAL A 161 -1.33 -4.08 -14.75
N ILE A 162 -1.98 -5.08 -15.33
CA ILE A 162 -1.92 -6.46 -14.83
C ILE A 162 -0.70 -7.12 -15.46
N VAL A 163 0.16 -7.66 -14.61
CA VAL A 163 1.36 -8.39 -15.00
C VAL A 163 1.29 -9.83 -14.51
N TYR A 164 2.02 -10.70 -15.19
CA TYR A 164 2.14 -12.11 -14.88
C TYR A 164 3.59 -12.46 -14.55
N ASP A 165 3.80 -13.21 -13.46
CA ASP A 165 5.11 -13.75 -13.08
C ASP A 165 5.48 -14.94 -13.99
N LEU A 166 6.55 -14.78 -14.77
CA LEU A 166 6.95 -15.77 -15.78
C LEU A 166 7.61 -17.02 -15.20
N ARG A 167 7.80 -17.12 -13.88
CA ARG A 167 8.32 -18.35 -13.25
C ARG A 167 7.32 -19.50 -13.26
N ILE A 168 6.03 -19.19 -13.33
CA ILE A 168 4.96 -20.19 -13.31
C ILE A 168 4.48 -20.44 -14.74
N ASP A 169 4.19 -21.71 -15.06
CA ASP A 169 3.68 -22.08 -16.37
C ASP A 169 2.25 -21.55 -16.57
N PRO A 170 1.97 -20.72 -17.59
CA PRO A 170 0.64 -20.22 -17.88
C PRO A 170 -0.40 -21.34 -18.14
N GLU A 171 0.03 -22.49 -18.67
CA GLU A 171 -0.86 -23.62 -18.96
C GLU A 171 -1.47 -24.24 -17.70
N SER A 172 -0.85 -24.04 -16.53
CA SER A 172 -1.36 -24.57 -15.25
C SER A 172 -2.69 -23.96 -14.79
N TRP A 173 -3.11 -22.85 -15.39
CA TRP A 173 -4.33 -22.13 -14.98
C TRP A 173 -5.13 -21.50 -16.11
N VAL A 174 -4.57 -21.39 -17.33
CA VAL A 174 -5.21 -20.67 -18.43
C VAL A 174 -6.57 -21.24 -18.82
N ASP A 175 -6.81 -22.53 -18.61
CA ASP A 175 -8.09 -23.19 -18.94
C ASP A 175 -9.14 -23.08 -17.84
N LEU A 176 -8.78 -22.62 -16.64
CA LEU A 176 -9.71 -22.49 -15.52
C LEU A 176 -10.78 -21.41 -15.79
N PRO A 177 -12.01 -21.54 -15.28
CA PRO A 177 -13.03 -20.49 -15.36
C PRO A 177 -12.57 -19.17 -14.73
N GLU A 178 -13.07 -18.02 -15.21
CA GLU A 178 -12.69 -16.70 -14.65
C GLU A 178 -12.97 -16.58 -13.15
N SER A 179 -14.08 -17.17 -12.67
CA SER A 179 -14.44 -17.19 -11.25
C SER A 179 -13.43 -17.95 -10.40
N GLU A 180 -12.92 -19.07 -10.90
CA GLU A 180 -11.90 -19.86 -10.21
C GLU A 180 -10.55 -19.14 -10.22
N ILE A 181 -10.17 -18.54 -11.36
CA ILE A 181 -8.95 -17.72 -11.43
C ILE A 181 -9.04 -16.57 -10.43
N ARG A 182 -10.18 -15.88 -10.38
CA ARG A 182 -10.46 -14.79 -9.44
C ARG A 182 -10.28 -15.24 -7.99
N ALA A 183 -10.92 -16.35 -7.61
CA ALA A 183 -10.78 -16.92 -6.27
C ALA A 183 -9.30 -17.17 -5.93
N ARG A 184 -8.56 -17.86 -6.80
CA ARG A 184 -7.13 -18.15 -6.57
C ARG A 184 -6.26 -16.91 -6.54
N VAL A 185 -6.60 -15.83 -7.25
CA VAL A 185 -5.86 -14.55 -7.22
C VAL A 185 -6.08 -13.81 -5.90
N TYR A 186 -7.31 -13.78 -5.38
CA TYR A 186 -7.69 -12.97 -4.22
C TYR A 186 -7.64 -13.70 -2.88
N THR A 187 -7.67 -15.04 -2.85
CA THR A 187 -7.54 -15.81 -1.61
C THR A 187 -6.13 -15.67 -1.02
N PRO A 188 -6.00 -15.26 0.25
CA PRO A 188 -4.74 -15.23 0.98
C PRO A 188 -4.06 -16.61 1.01
N ARG A 189 -2.73 -16.65 1.04
CA ARG A 189 -1.96 -17.91 0.90
C ARG A 189 -2.20 -18.89 2.03
N ASP A 190 -2.35 -18.38 3.25
CA ASP A 190 -2.70 -19.09 4.47
C ASP A 190 -4.14 -19.64 4.48
N GLN A 191 -5.01 -19.11 3.63
CA GLN A 191 -6.40 -19.53 3.47
C GLN A 191 -6.64 -20.40 2.22
N MET A 192 -5.57 -20.71 1.45
CA MET A 192 -5.72 -21.53 0.25
C MET A 192 -5.93 -23.02 0.59
N PRO A 193 -6.82 -23.73 -0.13
CA PRO A 193 -6.98 -25.17 0.03
C PRO A 193 -5.69 -25.94 -0.27
N ALA A 194 -5.51 -27.09 0.39
CA ALA A 194 -4.36 -27.96 0.16
C ALA A 194 -4.27 -28.38 -1.33
N GLY A 195 -3.07 -28.25 -1.91
CA GLY A 195 -2.80 -28.57 -3.32
C GLY A 195 -3.21 -27.50 -4.34
N VAL A 196 -3.85 -26.40 -3.90
CA VAL A 196 -4.20 -25.27 -4.78
C VAL A 196 -3.11 -24.19 -4.68
N SER A 197 -2.59 -23.78 -5.83
CA SER A 197 -1.62 -22.69 -5.93
C SER A 197 -2.28 -21.38 -6.37
N ARG A 198 -1.72 -20.28 -5.87
CA ARG A 198 -2.09 -18.93 -6.29
C ARG A 198 -1.64 -18.70 -7.73
N ILE A 199 -2.52 -18.14 -8.53
CA ILE A 199 -2.18 -17.71 -9.89
C ILE A 199 -1.42 -16.38 -9.77
N PRO A 200 -0.19 -16.27 -10.30
CA PRO A 200 0.67 -15.13 -10.02
C PRO A 200 0.38 -13.94 -10.96
N LEU A 201 -0.88 -13.53 -11.00
CA LEU A 201 -1.33 -12.28 -11.59
C LEU A 201 -1.28 -11.19 -10.52
N LYS A 202 -0.72 -10.04 -10.89
CA LYS A 202 -0.58 -8.89 -9.99
C LYS A 202 -0.84 -7.60 -10.74
N THR A 203 -1.41 -6.60 -10.06
CA THR A 203 -1.45 -5.23 -10.58
C THR A 203 -0.20 -4.44 -10.19
N ILE A 204 0.49 -3.85 -11.17
CA ILE A 204 1.44 -2.76 -10.96
C ILE A 204 0.66 -1.45 -11.01
N HIS A 205 0.79 -0.63 -9.97
CA HIS A 205 0.16 0.68 -9.90
C HIS A 205 1.18 1.77 -10.23
N TYR A 206 1.04 2.43 -11.38
CA TYR A 206 2.00 3.45 -11.85
C TYR A 206 2.18 4.62 -10.88
N ASN A 207 1.18 4.92 -10.06
CA ASN A 207 1.18 6.04 -9.10
C ASN A 207 1.68 5.65 -7.68
N LYS A 208 2.17 4.42 -7.49
CA LYS A 208 2.71 3.91 -6.22
C LYS A 208 4.23 3.68 -6.27
N CYS A 209 4.94 4.46 -7.08
CA CYS A 209 6.39 4.38 -7.29
C CYS A 209 6.93 2.94 -7.49
N PRO A 210 6.31 2.12 -8.35
CA PRO A 210 6.74 0.74 -8.54
C PRO A 210 8.12 0.71 -9.18
N ILE A 211 8.96 -0.24 -8.75
CA ILE A 211 10.28 -0.44 -9.35
C ILE A 211 10.18 -1.46 -10.45
N VAL A 212 10.44 -0.97 -11.67
CA VAL A 212 10.52 -1.76 -12.88
C VAL A 212 11.84 -1.46 -13.59
N ALA A 213 12.47 -2.47 -14.15
CA ALA A 213 13.75 -2.33 -14.82
C ALA A 213 13.90 -3.34 -15.95
N SER A 214 14.90 -3.13 -16.80
CA SER A 214 15.34 -4.14 -17.76
C SER A 214 15.74 -5.43 -17.04
N PRO A 215 15.38 -6.62 -17.56
CA PRO A 215 15.89 -7.90 -17.06
C PRO A 215 17.41 -7.96 -16.94
N ALA A 216 18.14 -7.23 -17.80
CA ALA A 216 19.60 -7.17 -17.81
C ALA A 216 20.23 -6.54 -16.55
N VAL A 217 19.43 -5.92 -15.67
CA VAL A 217 19.92 -5.41 -14.38
C VAL A 217 20.24 -6.55 -13.41
N LEU A 218 19.55 -7.69 -13.53
CA LEU A 218 19.75 -8.88 -12.70
C LEU A 218 20.96 -9.68 -13.20
N PRO A 219 22.05 -9.80 -12.42
CA PRO A 219 23.18 -10.64 -12.80
C PRO A 219 22.82 -12.13 -12.85
N PRO A 220 23.44 -12.95 -13.72
CA PRO A 220 23.16 -14.39 -13.82
C PRO A 220 23.29 -15.14 -12.48
N GLU A 221 24.31 -14.82 -11.69
CA GLU A 221 24.56 -15.40 -10.37
C GLU A 221 23.43 -15.10 -9.37
N HIS A 222 22.82 -13.92 -9.47
CA HIS A 222 21.66 -13.56 -8.64
C HIS A 222 20.37 -14.13 -9.20
N ALA A 223 20.26 -14.28 -10.52
CA ALA A 223 19.14 -14.97 -11.14
C ALA A 223 19.08 -16.43 -10.64
N GLU A 224 20.22 -17.12 -10.58
CA GLU A 224 20.32 -18.46 -9.98
C GLU A 224 19.96 -18.43 -8.49
N LEU A 225 20.56 -17.52 -7.70
CA LEU A 225 20.27 -17.37 -6.27
C LEU A 225 18.78 -17.18 -5.95
N TYR A 226 18.06 -16.43 -6.79
CA TYR A 226 16.65 -16.11 -6.59
C TYR A 226 15.68 -16.99 -7.39
N ASN A 227 16.17 -18.09 -7.96
CA ASN A 227 15.39 -19.05 -8.74
C ASN A 227 14.65 -18.39 -9.92
N VAL A 228 15.36 -17.54 -10.66
CA VAL A 228 14.90 -16.91 -11.90
C VAL A 228 15.57 -17.62 -13.08
N ASP A 229 14.96 -18.72 -13.53
CA ASP A 229 15.36 -19.37 -14.78
C ASP A 229 14.91 -18.52 -15.98
N THR A 230 15.87 -17.81 -16.58
CA THR A 230 15.62 -16.89 -17.69
C THR A 230 15.13 -17.59 -18.95
N GLU A 231 15.57 -18.82 -19.22
CA GLU A 231 15.15 -19.59 -20.39
C GLU A 231 13.74 -20.15 -20.20
N LEU A 232 13.42 -20.62 -19.00
CA LEU A 232 12.04 -21.00 -18.65
C LEU A 232 11.09 -19.80 -18.75
N CYS A 233 11.47 -18.65 -18.19
CA CYS A 233 10.67 -17.43 -18.27
C CYS A 233 10.42 -17.01 -19.73
N LYS A 234 11.42 -17.17 -20.60
CA LYS A 234 11.31 -16.89 -22.04
C LYS A 234 10.36 -17.88 -22.74
N LYS A 235 10.39 -19.17 -22.38
CA LYS A 235 9.42 -20.16 -22.88
C LYS A 235 8.00 -19.81 -22.49
N HIS A 236 7.76 -19.50 -21.20
CA HIS A 236 6.43 -19.09 -20.73
C HIS A 236 5.96 -17.78 -21.38
N TRP A 237 6.88 -16.82 -21.59
CA TRP A 237 6.57 -15.60 -22.32
C TRP A 237 6.08 -15.89 -23.74
N GLN A 238 6.77 -16.75 -24.48
CA GLN A 238 6.36 -17.15 -25.83
C GLN A 238 4.99 -17.83 -25.83
N LYS A 239 4.73 -18.77 -24.90
CA LYS A 239 3.42 -19.39 -24.73
C LYS A 239 2.30 -18.35 -24.57
N ILE A 240 2.52 -17.32 -23.74
CA ILE A 240 1.51 -16.27 -23.50
C ILE A 240 1.30 -15.39 -24.74
N ILE A 241 2.36 -15.08 -25.50
CA ILE A 241 2.23 -14.34 -26.75
C ILE A 241 1.34 -15.09 -27.74
N ASP A 242 1.44 -16.41 -27.77
CA ASP A 242 0.64 -17.28 -28.64
C ASP A 242 -0.81 -17.50 -28.13
N MET A 243 -1.19 -16.86 -27.01
CA MET A 243 -2.53 -16.88 -26.41
C MET A 243 -3.21 -15.50 -26.48
N PRO A 244 -3.68 -15.04 -27.67
CA PRO A 244 -4.21 -13.68 -27.85
C PRO A 244 -5.43 -13.36 -26.97
N GLU A 245 -6.21 -14.38 -26.61
CA GLU A 245 -7.43 -14.26 -25.81
C GLU A 245 -7.16 -14.10 -24.31
N LEU A 246 -5.95 -14.41 -23.84
CA LEU A 246 -5.61 -14.37 -22.41
C LEU A 246 -5.80 -12.97 -21.82
N ALA A 247 -5.47 -11.91 -22.58
CA ALA A 247 -5.62 -10.54 -22.12
C ALA A 247 -7.09 -10.18 -21.82
N ARG A 248 -8.03 -10.68 -22.62
CA ARG A 248 -9.47 -10.45 -22.41
C ARG A 248 -9.96 -11.22 -21.19
N LYS A 249 -9.55 -12.48 -21.04
CA LYS A 249 -9.87 -13.34 -19.89
C LYS A 249 -9.36 -12.73 -18.58
N VAL A 250 -8.09 -12.31 -18.55
CA VAL A 250 -7.50 -11.65 -17.38
C VAL A 250 -8.20 -10.33 -17.08
N ALA A 251 -8.58 -9.54 -18.10
CA ALA A 251 -9.39 -8.34 -17.86
C ALA A 251 -10.78 -8.65 -17.26
N GLY A 252 -11.39 -9.79 -17.62
CA GLY A 252 -12.63 -10.29 -17.01
C GLY A 252 -12.46 -10.66 -15.53
N VAL A 253 -11.38 -11.38 -15.21
CA VAL A 253 -11.01 -11.75 -13.82
C VAL A 253 -10.88 -10.53 -12.91
N PHE A 254 -10.24 -9.47 -13.39
CA PHE A 254 -9.97 -8.24 -12.63
C PHE A 254 -11.08 -7.18 -12.72
N ARG A 255 -12.16 -7.45 -13.46
CA ARG A 255 -13.33 -6.57 -13.44
C ARG A 255 -13.95 -6.67 -12.04
N ALA A 256 -14.15 -5.53 -11.39
CA ALA A 256 -14.73 -5.49 -10.06
C ALA A 256 -16.11 -6.16 -10.09
N GLU A 257 -16.31 -7.15 -9.21
CA GLU A 257 -17.66 -7.50 -8.78
C GLU A 257 -18.16 -6.41 -7.83
N GLU A 258 -19.46 -6.18 -7.85
CA GLU A 258 -20.13 -5.25 -6.93
C GLU A 258 -19.95 -5.76 -5.49
N MET A 259 -18.88 -5.33 -4.83
CA MET A 259 -18.82 -5.45 -3.38
C MET A 259 -19.96 -4.63 -2.77
N PRO A 260 -20.53 -5.06 -1.63
CA PRO A 260 -21.53 -4.27 -0.93
C PRO A 260 -21.03 -2.84 -0.77
N ALA A 261 -21.84 -1.88 -1.20
CA ALA A 261 -21.43 -0.47 -1.14
C ALA A 261 -21.11 -0.11 0.30
N GLN A 262 -19.86 0.32 0.55
CA GLN A 262 -19.48 0.88 1.84
C GLN A 262 -20.33 2.13 2.09
N GLN A 263 -21.12 2.11 3.16
CA GLN A 263 -22.05 3.19 3.49
C GLN A 263 -21.47 4.18 4.48
N ASP A 264 -20.43 3.80 5.21
CA ASP A 264 -19.81 4.68 6.20
C ASP A 264 -18.83 5.65 5.55
N PRO A 265 -19.07 6.98 5.60
CA PRO A 265 -18.22 7.98 4.94
C PRO A 265 -16.75 7.93 5.35
N ASP A 266 -16.41 7.54 6.59
CA ASP A 266 -15.02 7.38 7.03
C ASP A 266 -14.25 6.31 6.23
N PHE A 267 -14.96 5.36 5.60
CA PHE A 267 -14.41 4.30 4.75
C PHE A 267 -14.69 4.52 3.25
N MET A 268 -15.27 5.67 2.87
CA MET A 268 -15.64 5.97 1.48
C MET A 268 -14.64 6.86 0.73
N ILE A 269 -13.41 7.05 1.23
CA ILE A 269 -12.39 7.87 0.52
C ILE A 269 -12.12 7.40 -0.92
N TYR A 270 -12.24 6.09 -1.17
CA TYR A 270 -12.09 5.46 -2.48
C TYR A 270 -13.42 5.08 -3.15
N SER A 271 -14.55 5.34 -2.48
CA SER A 271 -15.90 5.04 -2.95
C SER A 271 -16.59 6.33 -3.39
N GLY A 272 -17.23 6.35 -4.56
CA GLY A 272 -17.94 7.55 -5.05
C GLY A 272 -17.07 8.56 -5.79
N GLY A 273 -15.78 8.27 -6.04
CA GLY A 273 -14.90 9.08 -6.86
C GLY A 273 -14.33 10.33 -6.17
N PHE A 274 -13.70 11.19 -6.96
CA PHE A 274 -13.10 12.44 -6.49
C PHE A 274 -14.18 13.51 -6.26
N PHE A 275 -13.98 14.34 -5.23
CA PHE A 275 -14.83 15.50 -4.99
C PHE A 275 -14.78 16.49 -6.16
N SER A 276 -15.92 17.10 -6.45
CA SER A 276 -16.04 18.15 -7.47
C SER A 276 -15.31 19.43 -7.04
N ASP A 277 -14.89 20.27 -7.99
CA ASP A 277 -14.25 21.55 -7.66
C ASP A 277 -15.17 22.43 -6.79
N THR A 278 -16.48 22.42 -7.07
CA THR A 278 -17.48 23.10 -6.22
C THR A 278 -17.46 22.59 -4.78
N ASP A 279 -17.43 21.28 -4.57
CA ASP A 279 -17.36 20.72 -3.21
C ASP A 279 -16.03 21.05 -2.53
N LYS A 280 -14.91 21.08 -3.27
CA LYS A 280 -13.61 21.47 -2.73
C LYS A 280 -13.58 22.92 -2.24
N ASP A 281 -14.25 23.82 -2.96
CA ASP A 281 -14.43 25.21 -2.53
C ASP A 281 -15.25 25.28 -1.23
N LEU A 282 -16.35 24.53 -1.14
CA LEU A 282 -17.16 24.43 0.10
C LEU A 282 -16.35 23.82 1.25
N MET A 283 -15.54 22.80 0.99
CA MET A 283 -14.62 22.22 1.99
C MET A 283 -13.62 23.27 2.48
N ALA A 284 -13.17 24.19 1.63
CA ALA A 284 -12.30 25.29 2.04
C ALA A 284 -13.00 26.27 2.99
N ILE A 285 -14.29 26.55 2.76
CA ILE A 285 -15.11 27.36 3.68
C ILE A 285 -15.18 26.69 5.06
N VAL A 286 -15.41 25.38 5.13
CA VAL A 286 -15.41 24.64 6.40
C VAL A 286 -14.10 24.85 7.15
N ARG A 287 -12.95 24.71 6.48
CA ARG A 287 -11.64 24.87 7.13
C ARG A 287 -11.32 26.31 7.54
N ALA A 288 -11.88 27.30 6.84
CA ALA A 288 -11.67 28.71 7.15
C ALA A 288 -12.63 29.24 8.23
N SER A 289 -13.67 28.49 8.57
CA SER A 289 -14.67 28.88 9.56
C SER A 289 -14.16 28.58 10.98
N ASP A 290 -14.48 29.46 11.93
CA ASP A 290 -14.24 29.18 13.34
C ASP A 290 -15.26 28.18 13.91
N ALA A 291 -14.97 27.66 15.11
CA ALA A 291 -15.80 26.66 15.78
C ALA A 291 -17.26 27.13 15.98
N SER A 292 -17.49 28.41 16.29
CA SER A 292 -18.83 28.92 16.55
C SER A 292 -19.68 29.03 15.28
N GLU A 293 -19.05 29.35 14.15
CA GLU A 293 -19.71 29.43 12.84
C GLU A 293 -19.93 28.06 12.20
N LEU A 294 -19.06 27.07 12.48
CA LEU A 294 -19.23 25.68 12.00
C LEU A 294 -20.60 25.09 12.37
N ALA A 295 -21.17 25.44 13.53
CA ALA A 295 -22.49 24.97 13.95
C ALA A 295 -23.66 25.53 13.12
N ARG A 296 -23.44 26.63 12.40
CA ARG A 296 -24.44 27.34 11.62
C ARG A 296 -24.30 27.09 10.11
N LEU A 297 -23.20 26.49 9.67
CA LEU A 297 -22.95 26.21 8.28
C LEU A 297 -23.98 25.22 7.71
N ASP A 298 -24.77 25.69 6.75
CA ASP A 298 -25.58 24.86 5.86
C ASP A 298 -25.03 24.99 4.44
N LEU A 299 -24.08 24.11 4.11
CA LEU A 299 -23.39 24.13 2.82
C LEU A 299 -24.07 23.17 1.84
N PRO A 300 -24.33 23.59 0.60
CA PRO A 300 -25.01 22.77 -0.41
C PRO A 300 -24.03 21.79 -1.09
N PHE A 301 -23.48 20.85 -0.31
CA PHE A 301 -22.62 19.79 -0.84
C PHE A 301 -23.36 18.95 -1.88
N LYS A 302 -22.70 18.71 -3.03
CA LYS A 302 -23.19 17.78 -4.05
C LYS A 302 -22.87 16.34 -3.66
N ASP A 303 -21.69 16.11 -3.11
CA ASP A 303 -21.28 14.79 -2.63
C ASP A 303 -21.96 14.43 -1.30
N GLY A 304 -22.70 13.33 -1.29
CA GLY A 304 -23.46 12.87 -0.13
C GLY A 304 -22.60 12.55 1.10
N ARG A 305 -21.30 12.26 0.92
CA ARG A 305 -20.37 11.95 2.02
C ARG A 305 -20.14 13.16 2.93
N LEU A 306 -20.08 14.36 2.34
CA LEU A 306 -19.58 15.56 3.01
C LEU A 306 -20.46 16.06 4.16
N LYS A 307 -21.78 15.87 4.06
CA LYS A 307 -22.72 16.27 5.14
C LYS A 307 -22.45 15.49 6.43
N GLU A 308 -22.28 14.18 6.31
CA GLU A 308 -22.00 13.33 7.46
C GLU A 308 -20.56 13.53 7.98
N LEU A 309 -19.59 13.72 7.07
CA LEU A 309 -18.22 14.07 7.47
C LEU A 309 -18.19 15.38 8.26
N LEU A 310 -18.99 16.39 7.89
CA LEU A 310 -19.02 17.68 8.58
C LEU A 310 -19.55 17.53 10.01
N PHE A 311 -20.63 16.76 10.17
CA PHE A 311 -21.17 16.42 11.48
C PHE A 311 -20.11 15.74 12.36
N ARG A 312 -19.43 14.71 11.86
CA ARG A 312 -18.40 13.98 12.62
C ARG A 312 -17.15 14.82 12.89
N TYR A 313 -16.75 15.68 11.95
CA TYR A 313 -15.64 16.62 12.12
C TYR A 313 -15.91 17.57 13.28
N ARG A 314 -17.12 18.18 13.32
CA ARG A 314 -17.55 19.02 14.46
C ARG A 314 -17.58 18.22 15.75
N ALA A 315 -18.22 17.05 15.76
CA ALA A 315 -18.39 16.26 16.97
C ALA A 315 -17.06 15.74 17.57
N ARG A 316 -16.05 15.47 16.74
CA ARG A 316 -14.73 15.02 17.17
C ARG A 316 -13.83 16.16 17.68
N ASN A 317 -13.86 17.32 17.00
CA ASN A 317 -12.88 18.39 17.23
C ASN A 317 -13.44 19.57 18.03
N TYR A 318 -14.74 19.81 17.95
CA TYR A 318 -15.44 20.95 18.57
C TYR A 318 -16.77 20.49 19.21
N PRO A 319 -16.75 19.49 20.11
CA PRO A 319 -17.97 18.91 20.70
C PRO A 319 -18.85 19.94 21.41
N GLU A 320 -18.27 21.02 21.93
CA GLU A 320 -18.96 22.15 22.55
C GLU A 320 -19.90 22.91 21.60
N THR A 321 -19.70 22.74 20.28
CA THR A 321 -20.53 23.38 19.25
C THR A 321 -21.79 22.59 18.92
N LEU A 322 -21.96 21.39 19.49
CA LEU A 322 -23.11 20.52 19.22
C LEU A 322 -24.33 20.94 20.03
N ARG A 323 -25.48 21.04 19.37
CA ARG A 323 -26.80 21.16 20.03
C ARG A 323 -27.17 19.86 20.74
N GLN A 324 -28.13 19.90 21.67
CA GLN A 324 -28.55 18.72 22.43
C GLN A 324 -28.91 17.52 21.54
N GLU A 325 -29.71 17.72 20.50
CA GLU A 325 -30.07 16.66 19.54
C GLU A 325 -28.85 16.09 18.80
N GLU A 326 -27.87 16.95 18.49
CA GLU A 326 -26.62 16.55 17.83
C GLU A 326 -25.72 15.74 18.78
N GLN A 327 -25.69 16.10 20.07
CA GLN A 327 -24.98 15.36 21.11
C GLN A 327 -25.58 13.97 21.30
N GLU A 328 -26.91 13.86 21.38
CA GLU A 328 -27.60 12.57 21.47
C GLU A 328 -27.33 11.70 20.24
N ARG A 329 -27.36 12.30 19.03
CA ARG A 329 -26.99 11.61 17.79
C ARG A 329 -25.54 11.12 17.82
N TRP A 330 -24.61 11.96 18.26
CA TRP A 330 -23.19 11.61 18.37
C TRP A 330 -22.96 10.49 19.38
N HIS A 331 -23.64 10.53 20.52
CA HIS A 331 -23.59 9.50 21.54
C HIS A 331 -24.07 8.15 21.00
N LYS A 332 -25.22 8.11 20.31
CA LYS A 332 -25.71 6.89 19.65
C LYS A 332 -24.71 6.35 18.63
N PHE A 333 -24.10 7.23 17.83
CA PHE A 333 -23.05 6.83 16.88
C PHE A 333 -21.83 6.23 17.60
N ARG A 334 -21.32 6.89 18.64
CA ARG A 334 -20.20 6.38 19.46
C ARG A 334 -20.51 5.01 20.06
N GLN A 335 -21.67 4.86 20.68
CA GLN A 335 -22.10 3.57 21.25
C GLN A 335 -22.15 2.49 20.18
N SER A 336 -22.78 2.77 19.02
CA SER A 336 -22.84 1.79 17.93
C SER A 336 -21.46 1.33 17.43
N ARG A 337 -20.42 2.17 17.57
CA ARG A 337 -19.04 1.81 17.22
C ARG A 337 -18.34 1.02 18.32
N LEU A 338 -18.56 1.38 19.59
CA LEU A 338 -17.93 0.74 20.75
C LEU A 338 -18.60 -0.58 21.13
N GLU A 339 -19.88 -0.76 20.78
CA GLU A 339 -20.69 -1.96 21.05
C GLU A 339 -20.79 -2.90 19.85
N ASP A 340 -20.14 -2.57 18.74
CA ASP A 340 -20.03 -3.46 17.58
C ASP A 340 -19.43 -4.81 18.01
N SER A 341 -20.20 -5.88 17.85
CA SER A 341 -19.84 -7.20 18.39
C SER A 341 -18.58 -7.77 17.75
N THR A 342 -18.39 -7.53 16.45
CA THR A 342 -17.19 -7.95 15.73
C THR A 342 -15.96 -7.19 16.23
N ALA A 343 -16.05 -5.87 16.37
CA ALA A 343 -14.95 -5.06 16.90
C ALA A 343 -14.58 -5.45 18.33
N ARG A 344 -15.57 -5.72 19.20
CA ARG A 344 -15.33 -6.19 20.58
C ARG A 344 -14.67 -7.55 20.61
N GLN A 345 -15.15 -8.50 19.83
CA GLN A 345 -14.56 -9.83 19.75
C GLN A 345 -13.08 -9.74 19.33
N VAL A 346 -12.78 -8.99 18.27
CA VAL A 346 -11.39 -8.78 17.81
C VAL A 346 -10.54 -8.12 18.90
N PHE A 347 -11.09 -7.09 19.58
CA PHE A 347 -10.38 -6.44 20.68
C PHE A 347 -10.05 -7.42 21.83
N GLU A 348 -11.00 -8.26 22.23
CA GLU A 348 -10.81 -9.25 23.31
C GLU A 348 -9.80 -10.34 22.93
N GLU A 349 -9.86 -10.84 21.69
CA GLU A 349 -8.90 -11.82 21.14
C GLU A 349 -7.48 -11.24 21.12
N GLU A 350 -7.29 -10.05 20.53
CA GLU A 350 -5.99 -9.39 20.43
C GLU A 350 -5.45 -8.96 21.80
N LEU A 351 -6.32 -8.52 22.71
CA LEU A 351 -5.94 -8.19 24.09
C LEU A 351 -5.44 -9.42 24.84
N THR A 352 -6.04 -10.59 24.61
CA THR A 352 -5.59 -11.85 25.21
C THR A 352 -4.18 -12.20 24.72
N ILE A 353 -3.96 -12.14 23.40
CA ILE A 353 -2.65 -12.35 22.80
C ILE A 353 -1.63 -11.34 23.35
N ALA A 354 -2.00 -10.06 23.44
CA ALA A 354 -1.12 -9.01 23.93
C ALA A 354 -0.73 -9.24 25.41
N LYS A 355 -1.66 -9.70 26.25
CA LYS A 355 -1.40 -10.04 27.66
C LYS A 355 -0.43 -11.21 27.81
N GLU A 356 -0.56 -12.24 26.98
CA GLU A 356 0.36 -13.39 26.99
C GLU A 356 1.78 -13.01 26.55
N GLN A 357 1.90 -12.03 25.66
CA GLN A 357 3.18 -11.56 25.12
C GLN A 357 3.80 -10.38 25.90
N ALA A 358 3.06 -9.77 26.82
CA ALA A 358 3.53 -8.60 27.54
C ALA A 358 4.53 -8.99 28.63
N GLY A 359 5.75 -8.45 28.50
CA GLY A 359 6.78 -8.47 29.53
C GLY A 359 7.39 -7.08 29.72
N GLY A 360 7.77 -6.76 30.96
CA GLY A 360 8.47 -5.53 31.29
C GLY A 360 7.65 -4.26 30.97
N PRO A 361 8.22 -3.25 30.27
CA PRO A 361 7.55 -1.97 29.98
C PRO A 361 6.20 -2.09 29.26
N LYS A 362 5.97 -3.19 28.52
CA LYS A 362 4.72 -3.43 27.79
C LYS A 362 3.51 -3.61 28.70
N GLN A 363 3.72 -4.02 29.95
CA GLN A 363 2.62 -4.22 30.91
C GLN A 363 1.98 -2.90 31.34
N SER A 364 2.77 -1.86 31.57
CA SER A 364 2.26 -0.51 31.86
C SER A 364 1.38 0.01 30.72
N VAL A 365 1.80 -0.19 29.47
CA VAL A 365 1.02 0.25 28.30
C VAL A 365 -0.32 -0.50 28.21
N LEU A 366 -0.37 -1.78 28.57
CA LEU A 366 -1.63 -2.54 28.63
C LEU A 366 -2.56 -2.03 29.74
N GLU A 367 -2.01 -1.69 30.90
CA GLU A 367 -2.79 -1.09 32.00
C GLU A 367 -3.38 0.26 31.58
N ASP A 368 -2.59 1.11 30.92
CA ASP A 368 -3.06 2.38 30.36
C ASP A 368 -4.17 2.19 29.32
N LEU A 369 -4.02 1.20 28.42
CA LEU A 369 -5.04 0.86 27.43
C LEU A 369 -6.35 0.42 28.09
N LEU A 370 -6.29 -0.43 29.11
CA LEU A 370 -7.48 -0.90 29.83
C LEU A 370 -8.17 0.26 30.56
N SER A 371 -7.39 1.10 31.25
CA SER A 371 -7.92 2.30 31.90
C SER A 371 -8.57 3.26 30.90
N TYR A 372 -8.01 3.37 29.70
CA TYR A 372 -8.60 4.19 28.64
C TYR A 372 -9.94 3.61 28.17
N VAL A 373 -10.01 2.30 27.92
CA VAL A 373 -11.23 1.60 27.49
C VAL A 373 -12.34 1.69 28.54
N ASP A 374 -12.01 1.53 29.82
CA ASP A 374 -12.96 1.69 30.93
C ASP A 374 -13.50 3.14 31.03
N GLY A 375 -12.78 4.12 30.49
CA GLY A 375 -13.17 5.53 30.48
C GLY A 375 -13.96 5.99 29.25
N LEU A 376 -14.14 5.14 28.22
CA LEU A 376 -14.86 5.46 26.98
C LEU A 376 -16.38 5.41 27.15
#